data_AF-A0A1Q7W6W7-F1
#
_entry.id   AF-A0A1Q7W6W7-F1
#
_cell.length_a   1.000
_cell.length_b   1.000
_cell.length_c   1.000
_cell.angle_alpha   90.00
_cell.angle_beta   90.00
_cell.angle_gamma   90.00
#
_symmetry.space_group_name_H-M   'P 1'
#
loop_
_entity.id
_entity.type
_entity.pdbx_description
1 polymer ?
#
loop_
_entity_poly.entity_id
_entity_poly.type
_entity_poly.pdbx_seq_one_letter_code
_entity_poly.pdbx_strand_id
1 'polypeptide(L)'
;MTVYGGAGLVTCPDCGRPVPAGDTKLCRYCGYPLMFESAARADVSPAGVLRKPDSVDRTRDPDTGLLGGPPQVVAPQQALGPHCPSCGHRSAARRVRCEVCATELWPGAASPVRRPPWPGPATPTVRRRRVSLTTLALICAVVIAVAAVYLLAYALA
;
A
#
# COMPACT_ATOMS: atom_id res chain seq x y z
N MET A 1 19.01 40.15 -4.16
CA MET A 1 18.22 39.03 -3.61
C MET A 1 16.76 39.32 -3.86
N THR A 2 16.19 38.85 -4.97
CA THR A 2 14.74 38.91 -5.22
C THR A 2 14.39 37.76 -6.15
N VAL A 3 14.13 36.59 -5.57
CA VAL A 3 13.48 35.48 -6.29
C VAL A 3 12.00 35.79 -6.27
N TYR A 4 11.46 36.14 -7.45
CA TYR A 4 10.02 36.20 -7.66
C TYR A 4 9.45 34.77 -7.55
N GLY A 5 9.04 34.38 -6.34
CA GLY A 5 8.21 33.21 -6.12
C GLY A 5 6.83 33.47 -6.68
N GLY A 6 6.61 33.12 -7.95
CA GLY A 6 5.30 33.20 -8.59
C GLY A 6 4.33 32.25 -7.90
N ALA A 7 3.53 32.79 -6.98
CA ALA A 7 2.41 32.10 -6.34
C ALA A 7 1.27 31.91 -7.34
N GLY A 8 1.46 31.01 -8.31
CA GLY A 8 0.38 30.55 -9.18
C GLY A 8 -0.54 29.60 -8.41
N LEU A 9 -1.85 29.75 -8.53
CA LEU A 9 -2.78 28.69 -8.13
C LEU A 9 -2.82 27.65 -9.26
N VAL A 10 -2.55 26.39 -8.95
CA VAL A 10 -2.68 25.26 -9.89
C VAL A 10 -3.90 24.45 -9.49
N THR A 11 -4.71 24.05 -10.46
CA THR A 11 -5.86 23.18 -10.21
C THR A 11 -5.38 21.74 -10.05
N CYS A 12 -5.76 21.10 -8.94
CA CYS A 12 -5.43 19.70 -8.70
C CYS A 12 -6.16 18.80 -9.72
N PRO A 13 -5.47 17.91 -10.44
CA PRO A 13 -6.08 17.07 -11.48
C PRO A 13 -7.06 16.03 -10.92
N ASP A 14 -6.91 15.66 -9.65
CA ASP A 14 -7.69 14.58 -9.03
C ASP A 14 -8.96 15.10 -8.35
N CYS A 15 -8.87 16.23 -7.63
CA CYS A 15 -10.02 16.82 -6.93
C CYS A 15 -10.58 18.09 -7.56
N GLY A 16 -9.95 18.62 -8.62
CA GLY A 16 -10.37 19.84 -9.31
C GLY A 16 -10.25 21.12 -8.50
N ARG A 17 -9.72 21.07 -7.26
CA ARG A 17 -9.61 22.25 -6.39
C ARG A 17 -8.33 23.03 -6.65
N PRO A 18 -8.36 24.36 -6.52
CA PRO A 18 -7.16 25.18 -6.63
C PRO A 18 -6.24 24.96 -5.42
N VAL A 19 -4.95 24.77 -5.69
CA VAL A 19 -3.89 24.57 -4.70
C VAL A 19 -2.72 25.51 -5.01
N PRO A 20 -2.05 26.06 -3.98
CA PRO A 20 -0.92 26.95 -4.19
C PRO A 20 0.25 26.21 -4.83
N ALA A 21 0.74 26.69 -5.98
CA ALA A 21 1.92 26.15 -6.63
C ALA A 21 3.18 26.61 -5.88
N GLY A 22 4.15 25.71 -5.74
CA GLY A 22 5.48 26.01 -5.19
C GLY A 22 5.78 25.36 -3.85
N ASP A 23 4.83 25.32 -2.91
CA ASP A 23 5.16 24.95 -1.52
C ASP A 23 4.60 23.60 -1.07
N THR A 24 3.48 23.14 -1.66
CA THR A 24 2.82 21.92 -1.19
C THR A 24 3.14 20.73 -2.08
N LYS A 25 3.96 19.81 -1.54
CA LYS A 25 4.32 18.55 -2.22
C LYS A 25 3.11 17.67 -2.55
N LEU A 26 2.03 17.83 -1.78
CA LEU A 26 0.76 17.12 -1.92
C LEU A 26 -0.41 18.11 -1.88
N CYS A 27 -1.48 17.81 -2.60
CA CYS A 27 -2.74 18.53 -2.50
C CYS A 27 -3.31 18.38 -1.09
N ARG A 28 -3.64 19.50 -0.44
CA ARG A 28 -4.21 19.51 0.92
C ARG A 28 -5.62 18.90 1.01
N TYR A 29 -6.32 18.78 -0.12
CA TYR A 29 -7.69 18.31 -0.16
C TYR A 29 -7.80 16.79 -0.40
N CYS A 30 -7.04 16.24 -1.36
CA CYS A 30 -7.11 14.82 -1.71
C CYS A 30 -5.81 14.04 -1.47
N GLY A 31 -4.70 14.70 -1.14
CA GLY A 31 -3.40 14.05 -0.96
C GLY A 31 -2.66 13.74 -2.27
N TYR A 32 -3.17 14.19 -3.42
CA TYR A 32 -2.52 13.97 -4.72
C TYR A 32 -1.11 14.59 -4.77
N PRO A 33 -0.05 13.86 -5.20
CA PRO A 33 1.32 14.35 -5.18
C PRO A 33 1.59 15.32 -6.35
N LEU A 34 1.65 16.63 -6.08
CA LEU A 34 1.77 17.68 -7.10
C LEU A 34 3.20 17.87 -7.64
N MET A 35 4.21 17.32 -6.96
CA MET A 35 5.64 17.46 -7.32
C MET A 35 6.00 16.80 -8.65
N PHE A 36 5.22 15.82 -9.11
CA PHE A 36 5.52 15.05 -10.31
C PHE A 36 5.08 15.76 -11.60
N GLU A 37 4.08 16.65 -11.53
CA GLU A 37 3.57 17.35 -12.71
C GLU A 37 4.04 18.80 -12.82
N SER A 38 4.54 19.42 -11.74
CA SER A 38 5.19 20.72 -11.83
C SER A 38 6.49 20.69 -12.64
N ALA A 39 7.17 19.54 -12.71
CA ALA A 39 8.31 19.33 -13.61
C ALA A 39 7.88 19.03 -15.06
N ALA A 40 6.64 18.59 -15.28
CA ALA A 40 6.14 18.20 -16.60
C ALA A 40 5.53 19.38 -17.40
N ARG A 41 5.49 20.59 -16.83
CA ARG A 41 5.03 21.81 -17.52
C ARG A 41 6.16 22.80 -17.86
N ALA A 42 7.41 22.42 -17.67
CA ALA A 42 8.50 23.13 -18.34
C ALA A 42 8.60 22.61 -19.78
N ASP A 43 8.51 23.56 -20.71
CA ASP A 43 8.77 23.43 -22.15
C ASP A 43 7.64 22.86 -23.02
N VAL A 44 6.68 23.75 -23.30
CA VAL A 44 6.38 24.02 -24.71
C VAL A 44 7.66 24.59 -25.35
N SER A 45 8.49 23.71 -25.89
CA SER A 45 9.62 24.04 -26.77
C SER A 45 9.52 23.16 -28.01
N PRO A 46 9.71 23.72 -29.22
CA PRO A 46 9.16 23.19 -30.46
C PRO A 46 9.85 21.88 -30.86
N ALA A 47 9.17 21.12 -31.72
CA ALA A 47 9.64 19.90 -32.33
C ALA A 47 11.13 19.95 -32.72
N GLY A 48 11.99 19.49 -31.81
CA GLY A 48 13.36 19.12 -32.11
C GLY A 48 13.31 17.85 -32.94
N VAL A 49 13.34 18.01 -34.26
CA VAL A 49 13.52 16.91 -35.20
C VAL A 49 14.87 16.28 -34.90
N LEU A 50 14.87 15.22 -34.08
CA LEU A 50 16.02 14.34 -33.93
C LEU A 50 16.13 13.52 -35.21
N ARG A 51 16.84 14.08 -36.19
CA ARG A 51 17.18 13.37 -37.44
C ARG A 51 18.18 12.27 -37.09
N LYS A 52 17.76 11.02 -37.18
CA LYS A 52 18.66 9.87 -37.15
C LYS A 52 19.56 9.97 -38.39
N PRO A 53 20.90 10.01 -38.26
CA PRO A 53 21.76 9.99 -39.44
C PRO A 53 21.58 8.65 -40.16
N ASP A 54 21.25 8.74 -41.45
CA ASP A 54 21.09 7.61 -42.35
C ASP A 54 22.37 6.76 -42.34
N SER A 55 22.24 5.51 -41.89
CA SER A 55 23.21 4.46 -42.14
C SER A 55 23.04 3.98 -43.58
N VAL A 56 23.61 4.71 -44.53
CA VAL A 56 23.85 4.20 -45.88
C VAL A 56 25.14 3.39 -45.83
N ASP A 57 24.98 2.09 -45.59
CA ASP A 57 25.58 1.03 -46.41
C ASP A 57 25.41 -0.29 -45.69
N ARG A 58 24.46 -1.09 -46.16
CA ARG A 58 24.71 -2.51 -46.33
C ARG A 58 23.73 -3.05 -47.36
N THR A 59 24.27 -3.12 -48.57
CA THR A 59 23.90 -3.99 -49.66
C THR A 59 23.18 -5.24 -49.17
N ARG A 60 21.92 -5.34 -49.60
CA ARG A 60 21.14 -6.55 -49.89
C ARG A 60 21.90 -7.87 -49.77
N ASP A 61 21.49 -8.69 -48.80
CA ASP A 61 21.55 -10.14 -48.90
C ASP A 61 20.13 -10.67 -48.58
N PRO A 62 19.48 -11.44 -49.48
CA PRO A 62 18.17 -12.01 -49.22
C PRO A 62 18.35 -13.46 -48.81
N ASP A 63 18.36 -13.77 -47.52
CA ASP A 63 17.84 -15.06 -47.07
C ASP A 63 17.75 -15.15 -45.55
N THR A 64 16.80 -15.97 -45.10
CA THR A 64 16.56 -16.45 -43.72
C THR A 64 15.49 -15.70 -42.90
N GLY A 65 14.27 -16.23 -42.97
CA GLY A 65 13.58 -16.73 -41.76
C GLY A 65 12.81 -15.75 -40.87
N LEU A 66 11.51 -15.63 -41.17
CA LEU A 66 10.36 -15.72 -40.24
C LEU A 66 10.54 -15.40 -38.72
N LEU A 67 9.56 -14.60 -38.24
CA LEU A 67 9.06 -14.41 -36.87
C LEU A 67 9.67 -13.25 -36.06
N GLY A 68 9.08 -12.06 -36.24
CA GLY A 68 9.26 -10.91 -35.36
C GLY A 68 8.02 -10.03 -35.33
N GLY A 69 6.87 -10.60 -34.93
CA GLY A 69 5.69 -9.79 -34.63
C GLY A 69 5.93 -8.89 -33.41
N PRO A 70 5.29 -7.72 -33.31
CA PRO A 70 5.44 -6.84 -32.15
C PRO A 70 5.07 -7.60 -30.87
N PRO A 71 5.75 -7.36 -29.73
CA PRO A 71 5.42 -8.02 -28.47
C PRO A 71 3.98 -7.66 -28.09
N GLN A 72 3.09 -8.65 -28.22
CA GLN A 72 1.73 -8.56 -27.70
C GLN A 72 1.85 -8.57 -26.17
N VAL A 73 1.81 -7.39 -25.56
CA VAL A 73 1.68 -7.27 -24.10
C VAL A 73 0.29 -7.78 -23.76
N VAL A 74 0.20 -9.04 -23.34
CA VAL A 74 -1.04 -9.63 -22.82
C VAL A 74 -1.38 -8.88 -21.54
N ALA A 75 -2.26 -7.89 -21.64
CA ALA A 75 -2.81 -7.23 -20.46
C ALA A 75 -3.50 -8.30 -19.61
N PRO A 76 -3.17 -8.42 -18.31
CA PRO A 76 -3.84 -9.39 -17.46
C PRO A 76 -5.33 -9.04 -17.44
N GLN A 77 -6.16 -9.95 -17.95
CA GLN A 77 -7.61 -9.81 -17.84
C GLN A 77 -7.95 -9.65 -16.37
N GLN A 78 -8.46 -8.47 -16.02
CA GLN A 78 -8.77 -8.13 -14.64
C GLN A 78 -9.93 -9.02 -14.21
N ALA A 79 -9.66 -9.96 -13.30
CA ALA A 79 -10.70 -10.79 -12.69
C ALA A 79 -11.82 -9.88 -12.15
N LEU A 80 -13.07 -10.18 -12.51
CA LEU A 80 -14.22 -9.38 -12.10
C LEU A 80 -14.55 -9.67 -10.63
N GLY A 81 -14.92 -8.62 -9.90
CA GLY A 81 -15.28 -8.63 -8.49
C GLY A 81 -16.80 -8.60 -8.25
N PRO A 82 -17.22 -8.34 -7.00
CA PRO A 82 -18.63 -8.30 -6.62
C PRO A 82 -19.37 -7.10 -7.24
N HIS A 83 -20.69 -7.19 -7.23
CA HIS A 83 -21.57 -6.08 -7.59
C HIS A 83 -21.65 -5.06 -6.47
N CYS A 84 -21.69 -3.77 -6.82
CA CYS A 84 -21.87 -2.70 -5.84
C CYS A 84 -23.28 -2.77 -5.22
N PRO A 85 -23.42 -2.67 -3.89
CA PRO A 85 -24.72 -2.71 -3.22
C PRO A 85 -25.60 -1.46 -3.49
N SER A 86 -25.01 -0.31 -3.84
CA SER A 86 -25.76 0.92 -4.11
C SER A 86 -26.23 1.04 -5.57
N CYS A 87 -25.37 0.70 -6.54
CA CYS A 87 -25.66 0.95 -7.96
C CYS A 87 -25.65 -0.31 -8.85
N GLY A 88 -25.34 -1.48 -8.29
CA GLY A 88 -25.31 -2.76 -9.04
C GLY A 88 -24.12 -2.93 -10.00
N HIS A 89 -23.29 -1.89 -10.20
CA HIS A 89 -22.15 -1.95 -11.11
C HIS A 89 -21.15 -3.05 -10.70
N ARG A 90 -20.63 -3.79 -11.68
CA ARG A 90 -19.64 -4.85 -11.47
C ARG A 90 -18.23 -4.27 -11.56
N SER A 91 -17.52 -4.23 -10.44
CA SER A 91 -16.17 -3.66 -10.37
C SER A 91 -15.09 -4.75 -10.42
N ALA A 92 -13.84 -4.39 -10.74
CA ALA A 92 -12.73 -5.33 -10.75
C ALA A 92 -12.44 -5.91 -9.35
N ALA A 93 -11.96 -7.15 -9.27
CA ALA A 93 -11.82 -7.90 -8.01
C ALA A 93 -10.93 -7.23 -6.95
N ARG A 94 -9.94 -6.43 -7.38
CA ARG A 94 -9.03 -5.70 -6.47
C ARG A 94 -9.57 -4.32 -6.06
N ARG A 95 -10.70 -3.87 -6.60
CA ARG A 95 -11.26 -2.56 -6.26
C ARG A 95 -11.96 -2.61 -4.91
N VAL A 96 -11.71 -1.56 -4.15
CA VAL A 96 -12.24 -1.37 -2.81
C VAL A 96 -13.49 -0.48 -2.82
N ARG A 97 -13.58 0.43 -3.81
CA ARG A 97 -14.70 1.34 -4.03
C ARG A 97 -15.23 1.17 -5.46
N CYS A 98 -16.55 1.34 -5.62
CA CYS A 98 -17.20 1.32 -6.92
C CYS A 98 -16.72 2.50 -7.78
N GLU A 99 -16.46 2.28 -9.07
CA GLU A 99 -16.02 3.35 -9.98
C GLU A 99 -17.15 4.30 -10.41
N VAL A 100 -18.41 3.90 -10.23
CA VAL A 100 -19.57 4.72 -10.60
C VAL A 100 -20.05 5.57 -9.42
N CYS A 101 -20.25 4.96 -8.26
CA CYS A 101 -20.89 5.63 -7.11
C CYS A 101 -19.97 5.77 -5.88
N ALA A 102 -18.70 5.36 -5.97
CA ALA A 102 -17.72 5.42 -4.89
C ALA A 102 -18.10 4.68 -3.59
N THR A 103 -19.20 3.93 -3.56
CA THR A 103 -19.61 3.11 -2.41
C THR A 103 -18.57 2.01 -2.16
N GLU A 104 -18.32 1.70 -0.89
CA GLU A 104 -17.41 0.64 -0.49
C GLU A 104 -17.97 -0.72 -0.95
N LEU A 105 -17.19 -1.47 -1.73
CA LEU A 105 -17.54 -2.82 -2.14
C LEU A 105 -17.27 -3.82 -1.00
N TRP A 106 -16.29 -3.51 -0.15
CA TRP A 106 -15.83 -4.36 0.93
C TRP A 106 -15.75 -3.54 2.23
N PRO A 107 -16.54 -3.89 3.26
CA PRO A 107 -16.50 -3.21 4.54
C PRO A 107 -15.08 -3.22 5.13
N GLY A 108 -14.51 -2.04 5.39
CA GLY A 108 -13.19 -1.89 6.05
C GLY A 108 -11.97 -1.98 5.15
N ALA A 109 -12.10 -2.43 3.90
CA ALA A 109 -10.98 -2.48 2.95
C ALA A 109 -10.56 -1.08 2.44
N ALA A 110 -11.46 -0.09 2.52
CA ALA A 110 -11.22 1.31 2.13
C ALA A 110 -10.38 2.10 3.13
N SER A 111 -10.15 1.52 4.32
CA SER A 111 -9.20 2.10 5.24
C SER A 111 -7.81 2.02 4.61
N PRO A 112 -7.07 3.15 4.49
CA PRO A 112 -5.70 3.08 4.03
C PRO A 112 -4.95 2.16 4.99
N VAL A 113 -4.32 1.11 4.45
CA VAL A 113 -3.31 0.35 5.18
C VAL A 113 -2.25 1.36 5.58
N ARG A 114 -2.35 1.90 6.80
CA ARG A 114 -1.28 2.70 7.38
C ARG A 114 -0.11 1.75 7.47
N ARG A 115 0.85 1.89 6.54
CA ARG A 115 2.15 1.24 6.71
C ARG A 115 2.65 1.72 8.07
N PRO A 116 2.93 0.83 9.02
CA PRO A 116 3.56 1.26 10.26
C PRO A 116 4.83 2.02 9.90
N PRO A 117 5.12 3.16 10.55
CA PRO A 117 6.39 3.85 10.35
C PRO A 117 7.52 2.85 10.62
N TRP A 118 8.44 2.75 9.67
CA TRP A 118 9.65 1.94 9.83
C TRP A 118 10.66 2.73 10.66
N PRO A 119 11.38 2.10 11.61
CA PRO A 119 11.23 0.73 12.11
C PRO A 119 10.03 0.61 13.06
N GLY A 120 9.30 -0.50 12.96
CA GLY A 120 8.16 -0.75 13.82
C GLY A 120 8.56 -0.78 15.31
N PRO A 121 7.68 -0.36 16.22
CA PRO A 121 7.95 -0.50 17.66
C PRO A 121 8.26 -1.96 17.96
N ALA A 122 9.33 -2.18 18.73
CA ALA A 122 9.70 -3.50 19.21
C ALA A 122 8.45 -4.19 19.76
N THR A 123 8.09 -5.32 19.17
CA THR A 123 6.96 -6.12 19.64
C THR A 123 7.19 -6.41 21.12
N PRO A 124 6.20 -6.18 22.00
CA PRO A 124 6.33 -6.60 23.39
C PRO A 124 6.47 -8.12 23.36
N THR A 125 7.69 -8.61 23.58
CA THR A 125 7.89 -10.03 23.78
C THR A 125 7.09 -10.39 25.03
N VAL A 126 6.06 -11.21 24.88
CA VAL A 126 5.34 -11.77 26.01
C VAL A 126 6.35 -12.66 26.73
N ARG A 127 7.06 -12.07 27.69
CA ARG A 127 8.01 -12.76 28.55
C ARG A 127 7.16 -13.72 29.36
N ARG A 128 7.03 -14.98 28.92
CA ARG A 128 6.43 -16.05 29.72
C ARG A 128 7.10 -15.99 31.08
N ARG A 129 6.39 -15.46 32.07
CA ARG A 129 6.85 -15.33 33.45
C ARG A 129 6.97 -16.77 33.93
N ARG A 130 8.18 -17.34 33.82
CA ARG A 130 8.47 -18.67 34.34
C ARG A 130 8.15 -18.59 35.82
N VAL A 131 7.10 -19.29 36.24
CA VAL A 131 6.77 -19.44 37.65
C VAL A 131 8.04 -19.98 38.31
N SER A 132 8.57 -19.25 39.29
CA SER A 132 9.80 -19.69 39.92
C SER A 132 9.55 -21.04 40.58
N LEU A 133 10.52 -21.96 40.49
CA LEU A 133 10.44 -23.26 41.16
C LEU A 133 10.12 -23.10 42.66
N THR A 134 10.55 -21.98 43.26
CA THR A 134 10.20 -21.61 44.64
C THR A 134 8.70 -21.37 44.84
N THR A 135 8.04 -20.68 43.91
CA THR A 135 6.58 -20.45 43.99
C THR A 135 5.83 -21.77 43.87
N LEU A 136 6.27 -22.64 42.95
CA LEU A 136 5.66 -23.95 42.75
C LEU A 136 5.88 -24.87 43.98
N ALA A 137 7.08 -24.84 44.58
CA ALA A 137 7.39 -25.60 45.79
C ALA A 137 6.53 -25.16 46.98
N LEU A 138 6.31 -23.85 47.17
CA LEU A 138 5.44 -23.34 48.23
C LEU A 138 3.99 -23.79 48.07
N ILE A 139 3.45 -23.73 46.84
CA ILE A 139 2.10 -24.21 46.55
C ILE A 139 1.98 -25.71 46.86
N CYS A 140 2.93 -26.52 46.40
CA CYS A 140 2.93 -27.96 46.70
C CYS A 140 3.01 -28.26 48.20
N ALA A 141 3.84 -27.52 48.96
CA ALA A 141 3.96 -27.72 50.41
C ALA A 141 2.63 -27.47 51.14
N VAL A 142 1.90 -26.41 50.77
CA VAL A 142 0.58 -26.10 51.33
C VAL A 142 -0.43 -27.21 51.01
N VAL A 143 -0.46 -27.68 49.77
CA VAL A 143 -1.37 -28.77 49.36
C VAL A 143 -1.09 -30.06 50.13
N ILE A 144 0.19 -30.42 50.32
CA ILE A 144 0.59 -31.61 51.10
C ILE A 144 0.15 -31.46 52.56
N ALA A 145 0.33 -30.28 53.17
CA ALA A 145 -0.09 -30.05 54.55
C ALA A 145 -1.61 -30.22 54.72
N VAL A 146 -2.41 -29.65 53.82
CA VAL A 146 -3.88 -29.80 53.85
C VAL A 146 -4.30 -31.26 53.67
N ALA A 147 -3.68 -31.97 52.72
CA ALA A 147 -3.94 -33.39 52.50
C ALA A 147 -3.59 -34.25 53.73
N ALA A 148 -2.47 -33.95 54.40
CA ALA A 148 -2.07 -34.65 55.62
C ALA A 148 -3.07 -34.44 56.76
N VAL A 149 -3.54 -33.20 56.97
CA VAL A 149 -4.58 -32.88 57.97
C VAL A 149 -5.88 -33.61 57.65
N TYR A 150 -6.28 -33.64 56.37
CA TYR A 150 -7.49 -34.34 55.94
C TYR A 150 -7.41 -35.85 56.18
N LEU A 151 -6.28 -36.47 55.83
CA LEU A 151 -6.05 -37.91 56.07
C LEU A 151 -6.00 -38.24 57.56
N LEU A 152 -5.38 -37.38 58.39
CA LEU A 152 -5.41 -37.53 59.84
C LEU A 152 -6.83 -37.44 60.40
N ALA A 153 -7.62 -36.46 59.94
CA ALA A 153 -9.02 -36.34 60.34
C ALA A 153 -9.82 -37.57 59.93
N TYR A 154 -9.59 -38.11 58.74
CA TYR A 154 -10.25 -39.33 58.27
C TYR A 154 -9.84 -40.58 59.07
N ALA A 155 -8.58 -40.69 59.48
CA ALA A 155 -8.09 -41.81 60.27
C ALA A 155 -8.54 -41.78 61.73
N LEU A 156 -8.91 -40.60 62.24
CA LEU A 156 -9.39 -40.39 63.61
C LEU A 156 -10.93 -40.35 63.72
N ALA A 157 -11.64 -40.32 62.59
CA ALA A 157 -13.09 -40.39 62.50
C ALA A 157 -13.57 -41.85 62.40
#